data_AF-A0A4U0YJS4-F1
#
_entry.id   AF-A0A4U0YJS4-F1
#
_cell.length_a   1.000
_cell.length_b   1.000
_cell.length_c   1.000
_cell.angle_alpha   90.00
_cell.angle_beta   90.00
_cell.angle_gamma   90.00
#
_symmetry.space_group_name_H-M   'P 1'
#
loop_
_entity.id
_entity.type
_entity.pdbx_description
1 polymer ?
#
loop_
_entity_poly.entity_id
_entity_poly.type
_entity_poly.pdbx_seq_one_letter_code
_entity_poly.pdbx_strand_id
1 'polypeptide(L)'
;MLPTEREVSVALELLERFITTALSLETQQIPEVDDVKFAVATVILYFGFNEEDYEIRNLIKTLESRKGVSYSELRSHLPNFVSHARELLYTRSSSAFYGETSGDDLF
;
A
#
# COMPACT_ATOMS: atom_id res chain seq x y z
N MET A 1 -10.10 -13.12 5.41
CA MET A 1 -9.75 -12.37 6.63
C MET A 1 -9.24 -11.02 6.18
N LEU A 2 -9.73 -9.92 6.77
CA LEU A 2 -9.21 -8.59 6.42
C LEU A 2 -7.83 -8.41 7.07
N PRO A 3 -6.87 -7.75 6.39
CA PRO A 3 -5.56 -7.44 6.97
C PRO A 3 -5.68 -6.59 8.23
N THR A 4 -4.72 -6.72 9.14
CA THR A 4 -4.55 -5.86 10.31
C THR A 4 -3.83 -4.57 9.94
N GLU A 5 -3.98 -3.53 10.77
CA GLU A 5 -3.24 -2.27 10.60
C GLU A 5 -1.73 -2.48 10.54
N ARG A 6 -1.20 -3.41 11.36
CA ARG A 6 0.23 -3.77 11.36
C ARG A 6 0.68 -4.39 10.03
N GLU A 7 -0.10 -5.33 9.50
CA GLU A 7 0.21 -5.97 8.21
C GLU A 7 0.20 -4.95 7.08
N VAL A 8 -0.72 -3.98 7.14
CA VAL A 8 -0.81 -2.89 6.17
C VAL A 8 0.37 -1.97 6.27
N SER A 9 0.80 -1.57 7.47
CA SER A 9 2.02 -0.77 7.67
C SER A 9 3.26 -1.46 7.11
N VAL A 10 3.42 -2.77 7.34
CA VAL A 10 4.54 -3.57 6.80
C VAL A 10 4.48 -3.65 5.27
N ALA A 11 3.30 -3.91 4.70
CA ALA A 11 3.10 -3.91 3.25
C ALA A 11 3.48 -2.54 2.65
N LEU A 12 3.01 -1.48 3.30
CA LEU A 12 3.27 -0.10 2.94
C LEU A 12 4.77 0.22 2.97
N GLU A 13 5.52 -0.19 3.99
CA GLU A 13 6.99 -0.03 4.07
C GLU A 13 7.71 -0.78 2.94
N LEU A 14 7.26 -2.00 2.63
CA LEU A 14 7.80 -2.79 1.53
C LEU A 14 7.62 -2.09 0.19
N LEU A 15 6.45 -1.50 -0.06
CA LEU A 15 6.16 -0.76 -1.29
C LEU A 15 7.04 0.50 -1.41
N GLU A 16 7.25 1.25 -0.33
CA GLU A 16 8.16 2.41 -0.33
C GLU A 16 9.60 2.02 -0.62
N ARG A 17 10.07 0.93 0.01
CA ARG A 17 11.40 0.37 -0.26
C ARG A 17 11.51 -0.04 -1.73
N PHE A 18 10.50 -0.71 -2.28
CA PHE A 18 10.50 -1.04 -3.70
C PHE A 18 10.58 0.21 -4.59
N ILE A 19 9.78 1.25 -4.32
CA ILE A 19 9.80 2.50 -5.10
C ILE A 19 11.20 3.14 -5.11
N THR A 20 11.90 3.09 -3.98
CA THR A 20 13.24 3.69 -3.82
C THR A 20 14.36 2.83 -4.40
N THR A 21 14.27 1.49 -4.31
CA THR A 21 15.38 0.60 -4.69
C THR A 21 15.20 -0.12 -6.02
N ALA A 22 14.00 -0.18 -6.61
CA ALA A 22 13.70 -1.02 -7.78
C ALA A 22 14.53 -0.73 -9.04
N LEU A 23 15.14 0.47 -9.14
CA LEU A 23 16.01 0.85 -10.26
C LEU A 23 17.45 1.12 -9.84
N SER A 24 17.78 0.88 -8.57
CA SER A 24 19.13 1.10 -8.07
C SER A 24 20.01 -0.13 -8.36
N LEU A 25 21.12 0.11 -9.05
CA LEU A 25 22.10 -0.90 -9.43
C LEU A 25 22.98 -1.36 -8.25
N GLU A 26 22.97 -0.62 -7.14
CA GLU A 26 23.84 -0.85 -5.99
C GLU A 26 23.15 -1.64 -4.87
N THR A 27 21.82 -1.79 -4.92
CA THR A 27 21.05 -2.49 -3.88
C THR A 27 20.95 -3.98 -4.13
N GLN A 28 21.56 -4.79 -3.24
CA GLN A 28 21.43 -6.26 -3.25
C GLN A 28 20.08 -6.79 -2.74
N GLN A 29 19.22 -5.94 -2.16
CA GLN A 29 17.96 -6.36 -1.53
C GLN A 29 16.76 -5.62 -2.12
N ILE A 30 16.55 -5.79 -3.43
CA ILE A 30 15.34 -5.29 -4.09
C ILE A 30 14.19 -6.25 -3.74
N PRO A 31 13.02 -5.76 -3.28
CA PRO A 31 11.87 -6.63 -3.03
C PRO A 31 11.47 -7.42 -4.28
N GLU A 32 11.07 -8.68 -4.10
CA GLU A 32 10.60 -9.50 -5.20
C GLU A 32 9.26 -8.99 -5.73
N VAL A 33 9.01 -9.18 -7.02
CA VAL A 33 7.75 -8.73 -7.65
C VAL A 33 6.53 -9.37 -6.99
N ASP A 34 6.62 -10.63 -6.57
CA ASP A 34 5.50 -11.30 -5.91
C ASP A 34 5.23 -10.75 -4.51
N ASP A 35 6.26 -10.40 -3.73
CA ASP A 35 6.10 -9.69 -2.45
C ASP A 35 5.40 -8.33 -2.64
N VAL A 36 5.76 -7.61 -3.71
CA VAL A 36 5.14 -6.32 -4.05
C VAL A 36 3.67 -6.51 -4.43
N LYS A 37 3.33 -7.56 -5.19
CA LYS A 37 1.93 -7.91 -5.50
C LYS A 37 1.13 -8.19 -4.23
N PHE A 38 1.68 -9.00 -3.32
CA PHE A 38 1.04 -9.29 -2.03
C PHE A 38 0.84 -8.03 -1.20
N ALA A 39 1.84 -7.14 -1.16
CA ALA A 39 1.73 -5.87 -0.46
C ALA A 39 0.64 -4.96 -1.04
N VAL A 40 0.55 -4.83 -2.38
CA VAL A 40 -0.54 -4.08 -3.02
C VAL A 40 -1.91 -4.66 -2.67
N ALA A 41 -2.07 -5.98 -2.80
CA ALA A 41 -3.34 -6.65 -2.48
C ALA A 41 -3.75 -6.44 -1.01
N THR A 42 -2.78 -6.49 -0.10
CA THR A 42 -2.99 -6.24 1.34
C THR A 42 -3.54 -4.83 1.56
N VAL A 43 -2.95 -3.82 0.93
CA VAL A 43 -3.37 -2.43 1.07
C VAL A 43 -4.77 -2.20 0.46
N ILE A 44 -5.04 -2.76 -0.73
CA ILE A 44 -6.36 -2.68 -1.38
C ILE A 44 -7.45 -3.28 -0.49
N LEU A 45 -7.21 -4.49 0.02
CA LEU A 45 -8.18 -5.20 0.88
C LEU A 45 -8.46 -4.46 2.19
N TYR A 46 -7.44 -3.83 2.79
CA TYR A 46 -7.61 -3.13 4.06
C TYR A 46 -8.42 -1.84 3.95
N PHE A 47 -8.13 -1.02 2.93
CA PHE A 47 -8.83 0.25 2.72
C PHE A 47 -10.13 0.08 1.94
N GLY A 48 -10.37 -1.09 1.36
CA GLY A 48 -11.57 -1.34 0.55
C GLY A 48 -11.60 -0.47 -0.71
N PHE A 49 -10.44 -0.27 -1.35
CA PHE A 49 -10.37 0.50 -2.58
C PHE A 49 -11.27 -0.10 -3.67
N ASN A 50 -11.97 0.76 -4.41
CA ASN A 50 -12.84 0.31 -5.47
C ASN A 50 -12.00 -0.15 -6.66
N GLU A 51 -12.09 -1.43 -7.01
CA GLU A 51 -11.39 -2.01 -8.16
C GLU A 51 -11.87 -1.47 -9.52
N GLU A 52 -12.97 -0.72 -9.52
CA GLU A 52 -13.42 0.02 -10.70
C GLU A 52 -12.74 1.37 -10.90
N ASP A 53 -12.12 1.93 -9.85
CA ASP A 53 -11.35 3.17 -9.97
C ASP A 53 -10.22 2.97 -10.97
N TYR A 54 -10.09 3.93 -11.88
CA TYR A 54 -9.16 3.80 -13.01
C TYR A 54 -7.74 3.46 -12.57
N GLU A 55 -7.24 4.11 -11.51
CA GLU A 55 -5.88 3.90 -11.00
C GLU A 55 -5.72 2.50 -10.38
N ILE A 56 -6.68 2.06 -9.56
CA ILE A 56 -6.67 0.75 -8.91
C ILE A 56 -6.80 -0.36 -9.94
N ARG A 57 -7.75 -0.22 -10.87
CA ARG A 57 -7.95 -1.13 -11.99
C ARG A 57 -6.70 -1.27 -12.84
N ASN A 58 -6.03 -0.17 -13.14
CA ASN A 58 -4.82 -0.19 -13.95
C ASN A 58 -3.66 -0.89 -13.20
N LEU A 59 -3.50 -0.60 -11.91
CA LEU A 59 -2.52 -1.27 -11.05
C LEU A 59 -2.78 -2.79 -10.99
N ILE A 60 -4.02 -3.23 -10.76
CA ILE A 60 -4.40 -4.66 -10.76
C ILE A 60 -4.06 -5.30 -12.10
N LYS A 61 -4.44 -4.68 -13.23
CA LYS A 61 -4.13 -5.19 -14.57
C LYS A 61 -2.63 -5.34 -14.80
N THR A 62 -1.84 -4.37 -14.35
CA THR A 62 -0.37 -4.46 -14.42
C THR A 62 0.11 -5.66 -13.63
N LEU A 63 -0.35 -5.86 -12.40
CA LEU A 63 0.06 -6.99 -11.53
C LEU A 63 -0.36 -8.36 -12.07
N GLU A 64 -1.51 -8.47 -12.74
CA GLU A 64 -2.05 -9.70 -13.32
C GLU A 64 -1.49 -10.03 -14.71
N SER A 65 -0.64 -9.16 -15.28
CA SER A 65 -0.09 -9.37 -16.62
C SER A 65 0.66 -10.70 -16.72
N ARG A 66 0.23 -11.55 -17.67
CA ARG A 66 0.90 -12.82 -18.02
C ARG A 66 2.25 -12.62 -18.71
N LYS A 67 2.48 -11.43 -19.27
CA LYS A 67 3.79 -11.00 -19.75
C LYS A 67 4.46 -10.40 -18.53
N GLY A 68 5.45 -11.09 -17.95
CA GLY A 68 6.06 -10.72 -16.67
C GLY A 68 6.27 -9.22 -16.51
N VAL A 69 5.88 -8.69 -15.36
CA VAL A 69 5.89 -7.25 -15.07
C VAL A 69 7.32 -6.79 -14.82
N SER A 70 7.75 -5.72 -15.48
CA SER A 70 9.07 -5.14 -15.22
C SER A 70 9.07 -4.31 -13.95
N TYR A 71 10.21 -4.27 -13.25
CA TYR A 71 10.40 -3.40 -12.08
C TYR A 71 10.11 -1.92 -12.37
N SER A 72 10.47 -1.44 -13.56
CA SER A 72 10.23 -0.07 -14.01
C SER A 72 8.73 0.24 -14.17
N GLU A 73 8.01 -0.65 -14.84
CA GLU A 73 6.56 -0.53 -15.06
C GLU A 73 5.82 -0.55 -13.73
N LEU A 74 6.09 -1.54 -12.88
CA LEU A 74 5.49 -1.65 -11.56
C LEU A 74 5.77 -0.41 -10.71
N ARG A 75 7.03 0.04 -10.66
CA ARG A 75 7.42 1.24 -9.92
C ARG A 75 6.69 2.50 -10.39
N SER A 76 6.30 2.59 -11.67
CA SER A 76 5.60 3.78 -12.18
C SER A 76 4.17 3.95 -11.63
N HIS A 77 3.52 2.86 -11.22
CA HIS A 77 2.14 2.87 -10.73
C HIS A 77 2.02 3.03 -9.20
N LEU A 78 3.09 2.74 -8.46
CA LEU A 78 3.04 2.67 -6.99
C LEU A 78 3.09 4.01 -6.23
N PRO A 79 3.80 5.08 -6.67
CA PRO A 79 3.98 6.28 -5.85
C PRO A 79 2.69 6.94 -5.38
N ASN A 80 1.75 7.19 -6.31
CA ASN A 80 0.47 7.83 -5.98
C ASN A 80 -0.38 6.93 -5.08
N PHE A 81 -0.44 5.63 -5.41
CA PHE A 81 -1.15 4.63 -4.62
C PHE A 81 -0.63 4.56 -3.18
N VAL A 82 0.69 4.48 -3.02
CA VAL A 82 1.38 4.40 -1.72
C VAL A 82 1.17 5.68 -0.91
N SER A 83 1.30 6.84 -1.55
CA SER A 83 1.08 8.14 -0.89
C SER A 83 -0.36 8.26 -0.37
N HIS A 84 -1.34 7.92 -1.20
CA HIS A 84 -2.76 7.99 -0.81
C HIS A 84 -3.08 7.01 0.34
N ALA A 85 -2.60 5.77 0.26
CA ALA A 85 -2.78 4.80 1.33
C ALA A 85 -2.13 5.23 2.65
N ARG A 86 -1.01 5.96 2.61
CA ARG A 86 -0.35 6.54 3.80
C ARG A 86 -1.21 7.60 4.47
N GLU A 87 -1.78 8.50 3.68
CA GLU A 87 -2.65 9.54 4.18
C GLU A 87 -3.90 8.96 4.86
N LEU A 88 -4.49 7.91 4.26
CA LEU A 88 -5.61 7.19 4.85
C LEU A 88 -5.24 6.50 6.17
N LEU A 89 -4.07 5.85 6.22
CA LEU A 89 -3.57 5.23 7.44
C LEU A 89 -3.39 6.28 8.55
N TYR A 90 -2.69 7.38 8.25
CA TYR A 90 -2.44 8.45 9.20
C TYR A 90 -3.74 9.07 9.75
N THR A 91 -4.71 9.32 8.88
CA THR A 91 -6.03 9.87 9.26
C THR A 91 -6.78 8.90 10.17
N ARG A 92 -6.71 7.59 9.89
CA ARG A 92 -7.34 6.55 10.71
C ARG A 92 -6.68 6.40 12.07
N SER A 93 -5.35 6.35 12.13
CA SER A 93 -4.62 6.26 13.40
C SER A 93 -4.79 7.54 14.24
N SER A 94 -4.87 8.71 13.59
CA SER A 94 -5.13 9.99 14.27
C SER A 94 -6.56 10.07 14.82
N SER A 95 -7.57 9.63 14.07
CA SER A 95 -8.96 9.59 14.54
C SER A 95 -9.19 8.57 15.65
N ALA A 96 -8.44 7.46 15.65
CA ALA A 96 -8.41 6.54 16.80
C ALA A 96 -7.87 7.22 18.07
N PHE A 97 -6.89 8.12 17.93
CA PHE A 97 -6.29 8.86 19.05
C PHE A 97 -7.22 9.92 19.65
N TYR A 98 -8.03 10.59 18.84
CA TYR A 98 -8.99 11.61 19.30
C TYR A 98 -10.36 11.03 19.72
N GLY A 99 -10.70 9.81 19.29
CA GLY A 99 -11.92 9.12 19.71
C GLY A 99 -11.90 8.60 21.15
N GLU A 100 -10.72 8.52 21.79
CA GLU A 100 -10.56 8.03 23.16
C GLU A 100 -10.61 9.16 24.22
N THR A 101 -10.65 10.44 23.80
CA THR A 101 -10.72 11.60 24.72
C THR A 101 -12.12 12.24 24.80
N SER A 102 -13.17 11.57 24.32
CA SER A 102 -14.56 12.06 24.42
C SER A 102 -15.47 11.08 25.16
N GLY A 103 -14.92 10.35 26.11
CA GLY A 103 -15.67 9.60 27.12
C GLY A 103 -15.40 10.18 28.50
N ASP A 104 -16.47 10.68 29.12
CA ASP A 104 -16.60 11.02 30.54
C ASP A 104 -15.85 12.25 31.08
N ASP A 105 -16.53 13.41 30.98
CA ASP A 105 -16.59 14.38 32.08
C ASP A 105 -17.95 15.13 32.02
N LEU A 106 -19.02 14.35 32.14
CA LEU A 106 -20.38 14.86 32.35
C LEU A 106 -21.03 14.12 33.54
N PHE A 107 -20.44 14.22 34.73
CA PHE A 107 -21.14 14.10 36.01
C PHE A 107 -20.45 14.95 37.07
#